data_AF-A0A7W5M589-F1
#
_entry.id   AF-A0A7W5M589-F1
#
_cell.length_a   1.000
_cell.length_b   1.000
_cell.length_c   1.000
_cell.angle_alpha   90.00
_cell.angle_beta   90.00
_cell.angle_gamma   90.00
#
_symmetry.space_group_name_H-M   'P 1'
#
loop_
_entity.id
_entity.type
_entity.pdbx_description
1 polymer ?
#
loop_
_entity_poly.entity_id
_entity_poly.type
_entity_poly.pdbx_seq_one_letter_code
_entity_poly.pdbx_strand_id
1 'polypeptide(L)'
;MRPRLFAAVANAATFAGLAALVAACQSPTPAKGPDRSALSTMERVALGANSCWFKSGDPAFAAYRLAPELNSFSGRPRILVVHKASPEARPLLVVQAEGSPAKMQAFGPMMSEPVAGRIAADVTRWSGGNRACS
;
A
#
# COMPACT_ATOMS: atom_id res chain seq x y z
N MET A 1 28.16 19.84 -59.59
CA MET A 1 28.04 18.64 -58.73
C MET A 1 28.70 18.97 -57.40
N ARG A 2 27.98 18.84 -56.26
CA ARG A 2 28.39 19.38 -54.94
C ARG A 2 28.91 18.27 -54.01
N PRO A 3 30.21 17.91 -54.05
CA PRO A 3 30.78 16.82 -53.25
C PRO A 3 30.72 17.06 -51.73
N ARG A 4 30.59 18.33 -51.30
CA ARG A 4 30.50 18.71 -49.88
C ARG A 4 29.19 18.28 -49.20
N LEU A 5 28.10 18.14 -49.95
CA LEU A 5 26.81 17.66 -49.43
C LEU A 5 26.82 16.14 -49.18
N PHE A 6 27.50 15.37 -50.03
CA PHE A 6 27.63 13.92 -49.86
C PHE A 6 28.48 13.56 -48.63
N ALA A 7 29.56 14.30 -48.38
CA ALA A 7 30.39 14.11 -47.18
C ALA A 7 29.65 14.45 -45.87
N ALA A 8 28.82 15.50 -45.87
CA ALA A 8 28.03 15.88 -44.70
C ALA A 8 26.94 14.86 -44.34
N VAL A 9 26.28 14.27 -45.34
CA VAL A 9 25.25 13.23 -45.15
C VAL A 9 25.87 11.91 -44.67
N ALA A 10 27.05 11.54 -45.18
CA ALA A 10 27.77 10.34 -44.74
C ALA A 10 28.25 10.42 -43.28
N ASN A 11 28.70 11.60 -42.83
CA ASN A 11 29.10 11.83 -41.43
C ASN A 11 27.89 11.85 -40.47
N ALA A 12 26.74 12.35 -40.92
CA ALA A 12 25.52 12.34 -40.11
C ALA A 12 24.97 10.90 -39.92
N ALA A 13 25.03 10.07 -40.96
CA ALA A 13 24.57 8.68 -40.90
C ALA A 13 25.45 7.80 -39.99
N THR A 14 26.76 8.03 -39.95
CA THR A 14 27.69 7.30 -39.08
C THR A 14 27.53 7.70 -37.61
N PHE A 15 27.32 8.98 -37.30
CA PHE A 15 27.00 9.42 -35.94
C PHE A 15 25.65 8.88 -35.44
N ALA A 16 24.62 8.84 -36.30
CA ALA A 16 23.32 8.28 -35.95
C ALA A 16 23.38 6.77 -35.69
N GLY A 17 24.17 6.03 -36.48
CA GLY A 17 24.41 4.59 -36.26
C GLY A 17 25.13 4.30 -34.95
N LEU A 18 26.13 5.11 -34.59
CA LEU A 18 26.84 4.97 -33.31
C LEU A 18 25.92 5.26 -32.11
N ALA A 19 25.08 6.30 -32.20
CA ALA A 19 24.14 6.66 -31.13
C ALA A 19 23.08 5.57 -30.89
N ALA A 20 22.60 4.92 -31.96
CA ALA A 20 21.65 3.81 -31.86
C ALA A 20 22.25 2.57 -31.18
N LEU A 21 23.53 2.28 -31.42
CA LEU A 21 24.25 1.18 -30.77
C LEU A 21 24.47 1.44 -29.27
N VAL A 22 24.75 2.69 -28.87
CA VAL A 22 24.91 3.05 -27.44
C VAL A 22 23.58 3.01 -26.68
N ALA A 23 22.46 3.37 -27.32
CA ALA A 23 21.13 3.28 -26.71
C ALA A 23 20.71 1.82 -26.43
N ALA A 24 21.12 0.87 -27.28
CA ALA A 24 20.83 -0.55 -27.10
C ALA A 24 21.60 -1.21 -25.93
N CYS A 25 22.61 -0.55 -25.38
CA CYS A 25 23.36 -1.01 -24.20
C CYS A 25 22.79 -0.50 -22.87
N GLN A 26 21.70 0.29 -22.87
CA GLN A 26 21.11 0.74 -21.62
C GLN A 26 20.31 -0.39 -20.95
N SER A 27 20.81 -0.85 -19.80
CA SER A 27 20.09 -1.81 -18.97
C SER A 27 18.79 -1.19 -18.47
N PRO A 28 17.63 -1.84 -18.61
CA PRO A 28 16.38 -1.29 -18.11
C PRO A 28 16.48 -1.10 -16.59
N THR A 29 16.03 0.07 -16.11
CA THR A 29 15.98 0.33 -14.66
C THR A 29 15.09 -0.74 -14.01
N PRO A 30 15.54 -1.43 -12.96
CA PRO A 30 14.72 -2.40 -12.27
C PRO A 30 13.41 -1.76 -11.84
N ALA A 31 12.27 -2.39 -12.17
CA ALA A 31 10.98 -1.91 -11.72
C ALA A 31 10.98 -1.80 -10.20
N LYS A 32 10.61 -0.63 -9.68
CA LYS A 32 10.51 -0.42 -8.23
C LYS A 32 9.43 -1.38 -7.71
N GLY A 33 9.81 -2.28 -6.81
CA GLY A 33 8.87 -3.22 -6.19
C GLY A 33 7.72 -2.48 -5.48
N PRO A 34 6.60 -3.18 -5.20
CA PRO A 34 5.45 -2.58 -4.52
C PRO A 34 5.86 -1.96 -3.18
N ASP A 35 5.29 -0.80 -2.84
CA ASP A 35 5.56 -0.16 -1.56
C ASP A 35 5.03 -1.02 -0.40
N ARG A 36 5.95 -1.39 0.50
CA ARG A 36 5.70 -2.19 1.70
C ARG A 36 5.93 -1.39 2.98
N SER A 37 5.97 -0.06 2.90
CA SER A 37 6.02 0.82 4.07
C SER A 37 4.83 0.58 5.00
N ALA A 38 5.02 0.85 6.30
CA ALA A 38 3.95 0.80 7.28
C ALA A 38 2.75 1.66 6.88
N LEU A 39 3.00 2.88 6.36
CA LEU A 39 1.95 3.80 5.92
C LEU A 39 1.13 3.20 4.77
N SER A 40 1.79 2.83 3.66
CA SER A 40 1.09 2.25 2.50
C SER A 40 0.34 0.97 2.85
N THR A 41 0.88 0.18 3.78
CA THR A 41 0.24 -1.05 4.25
C THR A 41 -0.99 -0.76 5.10
N MET A 42 -0.89 0.19 6.03
CA MET A 42 -2.03 0.59 6.86
C MET A 42 -3.13 1.32 6.09
N GLU A 43 -2.80 2.06 5.02
CA GLU A 43 -3.80 2.61 4.11
C GLU A 43 -4.63 1.51 3.45
N ARG A 44 -3.99 0.44 2.97
CA ARG A 44 -4.70 -0.72 2.39
C ARG A 44 -5.60 -1.39 3.42
N VAL A 45 -5.09 -1.59 4.64
CA VAL A 45 -5.85 -2.19 5.75
C VAL A 45 -7.03 -1.29 6.14
N ALA A 46 -6.84 0.03 6.22
CA ALA A 46 -7.91 0.98 6.54
C ALA A 46 -9.02 0.98 5.47
N LEU A 47 -8.64 0.93 4.19
CA LEU A 47 -9.60 0.84 3.09
C LEU A 47 -10.38 -0.48 3.13
N GLY A 48 -9.69 -1.62 3.35
CA GLY A 48 -10.31 -2.93 3.46
C GLY A 48 -11.28 -3.02 4.64
N ALA A 49 -10.87 -2.56 5.83
CA ALA A 49 -11.73 -2.50 7.01
C ALA A 49 -12.96 -1.64 6.74
N ASN A 50 -12.78 -0.44 6.18
CA ASN A 50 -13.88 0.45 5.85
C ASN A 50 -14.88 -0.18 4.88
N SER A 51 -14.41 -0.82 3.80
CA SER A 51 -15.29 -1.45 2.81
C SER A 51 -15.97 -2.70 3.33
N CYS A 52 -15.22 -3.59 3.97
CA CYS A 52 -15.65 -4.96 4.25
C CYS A 52 -16.25 -5.17 5.64
N TRP A 53 -15.92 -4.34 6.63
CA TRP A 53 -16.53 -4.43 7.95
C TRP A 53 -17.64 -3.40 8.13
N PHE A 54 -17.42 -2.16 7.69
CA PHE A 54 -18.35 -1.07 8.03
C PHE A 54 -19.33 -0.72 6.91
N LYS A 55 -18.86 -0.49 5.67
CA LYS A 55 -19.75 -0.14 4.55
C LYS A 55 -20.60 -1.31 4.06
N SER A 56 -20.11 -2.53 4.18
CA SER A 56 -20.86 -3.76 3.90
C SER A 56 -21.96 -4.06 4.91
N GLY A 57 -21.87 -3.49 6.12
CA GLY A 57 -22.78 -3.80 7.24
C GLY A 57 -22.50 -5.13 7.92
N ASP A 58 -21.24 -5.57 8.02
CA ASP A 58 -20.87 -6.82 8.72
C ASP A 58 -21.46 -6.84 10.15
N PRO A 59 -22.27 -7.85 10.51
CA PRO A 59 -22.92 -7.94 11.81
C PRO A 59 -21.96 -7.87 13.00
N ALA A 60 -20.75 -8.41 12.88
CA ALA A 60 -19.78 -8.37 14.00
C ALA A 60 -19.22 -6.97 14.25
N PHE A 61 -19.36 -6.06 13.28
CA PHE A 61 -18.88 -4.69 13.38
C PHE A 61 -20.00 -3.65 13.45
N ALA A 62 -21.28 -4.09 13.42
CA ALA A 62 -22.44 -3.21 13.34
C ALA A 62 -22.56 -2.22 14.52
N ALA A 63 -22.09 -2.59 15.72
CA ALA A 63 -22.10 -1.73 16.90
C ALA A 63 -20.90 -0.76 16.99
N TYR A 64 -19.95 -0.86 16.06
CA TYR A 64 -18.67 -0.17 16.11
C TYR A 64 -18.47 0.76 14.91
N ARG A 65 -17.47 1.64 15.00
CA ARG A 65 -17.01 2.49 13.90
C ARG A 65 -15.50 2.43 13.78
N LEU A 66 -15.03 2.65 12.56
CA LEU A 66 -13.61 2.83 12.25
C LEU A 66 -13.17 4.25 12.58
N ALA A 67 -12.00 4.39 13.20
CA ALA A 67 -11.28 5.64 13.36
C ALA A 67 -9.84 5.47 12.85
N PRO A 68 -9.54 5.92 11.61
CA PRO A 68 -8.19 5.85 11.07
C PRO A 68 -7.30 6.95 11.67
N GLU A 69 -6.13 6.55 12.16
CA GLU A 69 -5.06 7.44 12.65
C GLU A 69 -3.77 7.13 11.86
N LEU A 70 -3.83 7.39 10.56
CA LEU A 70 -2.73 7.09 9.64
C LEU A 70 -1.64 8.16 9.65
N ASN A 71 -1.98 9.40 10.03
CA ASN A 71 -1.02 10.47 10.19
C ASN A 71 -0.29 10.32 11.53
N SER A 72 0.72 9.45 11.55
CA SER A 72 1.52 9.17 12.75
C SER A 72 2.92 9.74 12.58
N PHE A 73 3.20 10.87 13.24
CA PHE A 73 4.55 11.45 13.34
C PHE A 73 5.55 10.48 14.00
N SER A 74 5.05 9.49 14.75
CA SER A 74 5.86 8.45 15.39
C SER A 74 6.22 7.27 14.48
N GLY A 75 5.81 7.29 13.21
CA GLY A 75 6.08 6.19 12.26
C GLY A 75 5.24 4.93 12.51
N ARG A 76 4.17 5.03 13.31
CA ARG A 76 3.29 3.92 13.70
C ARG A 76 1.84 4.25 13.34
N PRO A 77 1.48 4.25 12.03
CA PRO A 77 0.11 4.42 11.58
C PRO A 77 -0.78 3.33 12.16
N ARG A 78 -2.02 3.67 12.50
CA ARG A 78 -2.97 2.72 13.08
C ARG A 78 -4.40 2.97 12.61
N ILE A 79 -5.23 1.94 12.71
CA ILE A 79 -6.69 2.07 12.72
C ILE A 79 -7.21 1.61 14.07
N LEU A 80 -8.28 2.27 14.51
CA LEU A 80 -8.98 1.95 15.73
C LEU A 80 -10.40 1.51 15.40
N VAL A 81 -10.92 0.55 16.15
CA VAL A 81 -12.35 0.24 16.18
C VAL A 81 -12.87 0.64 17.56
N VAL A 82 -13.88 1.50 17.57
CA VAL A 82 -14.49 2.07 18.79
C VAL A 82 -16.00 1.89 18.75
N HIS A 83 -16.67 1.99 19.88
CA HIS A 83 -18.14 1.99 19.91
C HIS A 83 -18.71 3.19 19.15
N LYS A 84 -19.79 2.98 18.37
CA LYS A 84 -20.48 4.08 17.66
C LYS A 84 -20.99 5.15 18.63
N ALA A 85 -21.56 4.74 19.75
CA ALA A 85 -22.16 5.62 20.75
C ALA A 85 -21.15 6.33 21.66
N SER A 86 -19.89 5.86 21.70
CA SER A 86 -18.85 6.40 22.59
C SER A 86 -17.49 6.33 21.90
N PRO A 87 -17.26 7.16 20.88
CA PRO A 87 -16.05 7.08 20.06
C PRO A 87 -14.77 7.53 20.77
N GLU A 88 -14.91 8.39 21.78
CA GLU A 88 -13.79 8.84 22.63
C GLU A 88 -13.41 7.80 23.69
N ALA A 89 -14.18 6.70 23.81
CA ALA A 89 -13.87 5.63 24.72
C ALA A 89 -12.65 4.82 24.25
N ARG A 90 -12.09 4.02 25.15
CA ARG A 90 -10.96 3.15 24.85
C ARG A 90 -11.25 2.27 23.61
N PRO A 91 -10.34 2.22 22.62
CA PRO A 91 -10.46 1.34 21.46
C PRO A 91 -10.61 -0.13 21.83
N LEU A 92 -11.47 -0.82 21.09
CA LEU A 92 -11.74 -2.25 21.23
C LEU A 92 -10.82 -3.10 20.35
N LEU A 93 -10.37 -2.53 19.23
CA LEU A 93 -9.35 -3.10 18.36
C LEU A 93 -8.41 -1.97 17.93
N VAL A 94 -7.12 -2.25 18.00
CA VAL A 94 -6.07 -1.44 17.41
C VAL A 94 -5.33 -2.33 16.42
N VAL A 95 -5.26 -1.89 15.17
CA VAL A 95 -4.38 -2.49 14.17
C VAL A 95 -3.37 -1.44 13.77
N GLN A 96 -2.09 -1.76 13.86
CA GLN A 96 -1.01 -0.84 13.57
C GLN A 96 0.12 -1.52 12.82
N ALA A 97 0.98 -0.71 12.20
CA ALA A 97 2.19 -1.20 11.58
C ALA A 97 3.39 -0.28 11.84
N GLU A 98 4.59 -0.82 11.72
CA GLU A 98 5.84 -0.05 11.79
C GLU A 98 6.89 -0.59 10.81
N GLY A 99 7.83 0.27 10.43
CA GLY A 99 8.96 -0.09 9.56
C GLY A 99 8.64 -0.21 8.07
N SER A 100 9.64 -0.69 7.32
CA SER A 100 9.57 -1.00 5.89
C SER A 100 10.57 -2.14 5.61
N PRO A 101 10.13 -3.41 5.45
CA PRO A 101 8.73 -3.82 5.30
C PRO A 101 7.91 -3.68 6.58
N ALA A 102 6.61 -3.43 6.41
CA ALA A 102 5.65 -3.22 7.49
C ALA A 102 5.52 -4.46 8.39
N LYS A 103 5.72 -4.27 9.70
CA LYS A 103 5.43 -5.25 10.74
C LYS A 103 4.08 -4.94 11.36
N MET A 104 3.11 -5.82 11.17
CA MET A 104 1.73 -5.65 11.61
C MET A 104 1.54 -6.12 13.06
N GLN A 105 0.69 -5.42 13.80
CA GLN A 105 0.19 -5.84 15.12
C GLN A 105 -1.30 -5.56 15.21
N ALA A 106 -2.06 -6.49 15.80
CA ALA A 106 -3.47 -6.32 16.13
C ALA A 106 -3.69 -6.72 17.58
N PHE A 107 -4.32 -5.85 18.37
CA PHE A 107 -4.56 -6.08 19.80
C PHE A 107 -5.79 -5.32 20.30
N GLY A 108 -6.24 -5.65 21.50
CA GLY A 108 -7.43 -5.06 22.14
C GLY A 108 -8.50 -6.12 22.44
N PRO A 109 -9.57 -5.74 23.16
CA PRO A 109 -10.66 -6.64 23.53
C PRO A 109 -11.19 -7.54 22.42
N MET A 110 -11.36 -7.04 21.18
CA MET A 110 -11.90 -7.85 20.07
C MET A 110 -10.99 -9.01 19.67
N MET A 111 -9.70 -8.99 20.03
CA MET A 111 -8.77 -10.09 19.76
C MET A 111 -8.91 -11.25 20.74
N SER A 112 -9.75 -11.11 21.77
CA SER A 112 -10.12 -12.18 22.71
C SER A 112 -11.53 -12.72 22.45
N GLU A 113 -12.23 -12.21 21.43
CA GLU A 113 -13.58 -12.60 21.05
C GLU A 113 -13.57 -13.63 19.90
N PRO A 114 -14.67 -14.35 19.63
CA PRO A 114 -14.75 -15.30 18.52
C PRO A 114 -14.42 -14.71 17.14
N VAL A 115 -14.58 -13.39 16.95
CA VAL A 115 -14.26 -12.68 15.70
C VAL A 115 -12.76 -12.49 15.47
N ALA A 116 -11.90 -12.73 16.47
CA ALA A 116 -10.46 -12.48 16.42
C ALA A 116 -9.75 -13.18 15.25
N GLY A 117 -10.11 -14.44 14.97
CA GLY A 117 -9.54 -15.20 13.86
C GLY A 117 -9.85 -14.56 12.49
N ARG A 118 -11.07 -14.05 12.32
CA ARG A 118 -11.48 -13.35 11.09
C ARG A 118 -10.76 -12.00 10.96
N ILE A 119 -10.65 -11.24 12.05
CA ILE A 119 -9.88 -9.99 12.07
C ILE A 119 -8.43 -10.23 11.60
N ALA A 120 -7.76 -11.24 12.15
CA ALA A 120 -6.38 -11.56 11.78
C ALA A 120 -6.25 -11.95 10.30
N ALA A 121 -7.18 -12.77 9.79
CA ALA A 121 -7.20 -13.20 8.40
C ALA A 121 -7.44 -12.02 7.43
N ASP A 122 -8.39 -11.15 7.76
CA ASP A 122 -8.73 -9.96 6.98
C ASP A 122 -7.57 -8.96 6.92
N VAL A 123 -6.99 -8.61 8.07
CA VAL A 123 -5.84 -7.71 8.15
C VAL A 123 -4.66 -8.26 7.35
N THR A 124 -4.38 -9.56 7.46
CA THR A 124 -3.29 -10.22 6.70
C THR A 124 -3.55 -10.20 5.20
N ARG A 125 -4.80 -10.44 4.78
CA ARG A 125 -5.20 -10.40 3.37
C ARG A 125 -5.02 -9.00 2.79
N TRP A 126 -5.48 -7.97 3.51
CA TRP A 126 -5.40 -6.58 3.07
C TRP A 126 -3.98 -6.01 3.12
N SER A 127 -3.17 -6.38 4.12
CA SER A 127 -1.76 -6.00 4.16
C SER A 127 -0.99 -6.54 2.94
N GLY A 128 -1.35 -7.74 2.48
CA GLY A 128 -0.86 -8.36 1.26
C GLY A 128 -1.28 -7.67 -0.04
N GLY A 129 -2.37 -6.90 -0.01
CA GLY A 129 -2.88 -6.12 -1.15
C GLY A 129 -4.16 -6.65 -1.80
N ASN A 130 -4.66 -7.79 -1.35
CA ASN A 130 -5.99 -8.29 -1.76
C ASN A 130 -7.06 -7.41 -1.10
N ARG A 131 -8.12 -7.02 -1.82
CA ARG A 131 -9.18 -6.12 -1.32
C ARG A 131 -10.51 -6.83 -1.04
N ALA A 132 -10.55 -8.16 -1.16
CA ALA A 132 -11.78 -8.93 -0.99
C ALA A 132 -12.27 -8.92 0.47
N CYS A 133 -13.59 -9.02 0.61
CA CYS A 133 -14.26 -9.30 1.88
C CYS A 133 -14.36 -10.82 2.08
N SER A 134 -14.50 -11.26 3.33
CA SER A 134 -14.69 -12.67 3.72
C SER A 134 -16.14 -12.98 4.02
#